data_AF-A0A0L0FNS5-F1
#
_entry.id   AF-A0A0L0FNS5-F1
#
_cell.length_a   1.000
_cell.length_b   1.000
_cell.length_c   1.000
_cell.angle_alpha   90.00
_cell.angle_beta   90.00
_cell.angle_gamma   90.00
#
_symmetry.space_group_name_H-M   'P 1'
#
loop_
_entity.id
_entity.type
_entity.pdbx_description
1 polymer ?
#
loop_
_entity_poly.entity_id
_entity_poly.type
_entity_poly.pdbx_seq_one_letter_code
_entity_poly.pdbx_strand_id
1 'polypeptide(L)'
;MQISTFALLLAGAVTAKSTENAPRTLNRSSRSLNERSTLCNLAWSNSGHQGETDCSGADVVFSSVSGRYDSKVQDAIADDSVEVMCYISVGTVNPSNPILDFDELLNYKWVQNEDDNGNGGYWGDYWYNPDDLPAVLEIMKKVLDKVKGFGFTMVSTDNAKPSDVVAENDSIAARARQNQEIDDRYIDYMEGLVEYAHSIGLKIVLKNPSYYNNHDTAGLFDGYIVESLFNWYPYDINLYTTGTYGNLFEQGKPVWIFQYSGTNGVDDETLQKRMRCEQVPTVYLDTSDGWEALSQWSKTMTNDECRDEGMDRSLY
;
A
#
# COMPACT_ATOMS: atom_id res chain seq x y z
N MET A 1 -35.18 49.66 -1.75
CA MET A 1 -34.33 48.95 -2.73
C MET A 1 -34.82 47.51 -2.76
N GLN A 2 -35.79 47.24 -3.62
CA GLN A 2 -36.43 45.94 -3.84
C GLN A 2 -35.73 45.28 -5.02
N ILE A 3 -35.35 44.02 -4.89
CA ILE A 3 -34.98 43.19 -6.04
C ILE A 3 -35.89 41.98 -6.02
N SER A 4 -36.71 41.92 -7.08
CA SER A 4 -37.71 40.91 -7.35
C SER A 4 -37.10 39.58 -7.74
N THR A 5 -37.75 38.52 -7.26
CA THR A 5 -37.73 37.15 -7.72
C THR A 5 -38.10 37.05 -9.20
N PHE A 6 -37.32 36.32 -9.99
CA PHE A 6 -37.76 35.74 -11.27
C PHE A 6 -37.32 34.28 -11.34
N ALA A 7 -38.31 33.40 -11.33
CA ALA A 7 -38.18 31.98 -11.65
C ALA A 7 -38.23 31.81 -13.18
N LEU A 8 -37.38 30.95 -13.73
CA LEU A 8 -37.55 30.42 -15.08
C LEU A 8 -37.36 28.89 -15.01
N LEU A 9 -38.47 28.18 -15.19
CA LEU A 9 -38.50 26.74 -15.43
C LEU A 9 -37.97 26.45 -16.84
N LEU A 10 -37.03 25.52 -16.94
CA LEU A 10 -36.75 24.78 -18.17
C LEU A 10 -36.81 23.29 -17.84
N ALA A 11 -37.88 22.66 -18.29
CA ALA A 11 -38.08 21.22 -18.25
C ALA A 11 -37.23 20.56 -19.36
N GLY A 12 -36.19 19.86 -18.96
CA GLY A 12 -35.45 18.93 -19.81
C GLY A 12 -35.85 17.50 -19.45
N ALA A 13 -36.35 16.75 -20.43
CA ALA A 13 -36.75 15.36 -20.28
C ALA A 13 -35.54 14.49 -19.92
N VAL A 14 -35.59 13.83 -18.76
CA VAL A 14 -34.65 12.77 -18.37
C VAL A 14 -35.20 11.44 -18.90
N THR A 15 -34.56 10.90 -19.92
CA THR A 15 -34.74 9.51 -20.33
C THR A 15 -34.10 8.61 -19.27
N ALA A 16 -34.93 8.05 -18.39
CA ALA A 16 -34.52 7.00 -17.47
C ALA A 16 -34.17 5.73 -18.27
N LYS A 17 -32.87 5.46 -18.45
CA LYS A 17 -32.40 4.10 -18.74
C LYS A 17 -32.43 3.32 -17.44
N SER A 18 -33.45 2.48 -17.32
CA SER A 18 -33.51 1.39 -16.35
C SER A 18 -32.44 0.35 -16.70
N THR A 19 -31.26 0.44 -16.08
CA THR A 19 -30.33 -0.70 -15.99
C THR A 19 -30.61 -1.41 -14.67
N GLU A 20 -31.44 -2.45 -14.75
CA GLU A 20 -31.50 -3.50 -13.74
C GLU A 20 -30.14 -4.23 -13.73
N ASN A 21 -29.19 -3.73 -12.95
CA ASN A 21 -28.04 -4.53 -12.53
C ASN A 21 -28.52 -5.39 -11.38
N ALA A 22 -28.97 -6.61 -11.70
CA ALA A 22 -29.14 -7.65 -10.69
C ALA A 22 -27.79 -7.82 -9.94
N PRO A 23 -27.78 -7.84 -8.60
CA PRO A 23 -26.56 -8.05 -7.85
C PRO A 23 -25.99 -9.42 -8.22
N ARG A 24 -24.83 -9.40 -8.89
CA ARG A 24 -24.06 -10.58 -9.24
C ARG A 24 -23.54 -11.16 -7.93
N THR A 25 -24.28 -12.11 -7.36
CA THR A 25 -23.83 -12.90 -6.22
C THR A 25 -22.68 -13.77 -6.72
N LEU A 26 -21.46 -13.24 -6.68
CA LEU A 26 -20.26 -13.99 -6.94
C LEU A 26 -20.12 -15.03 -5.84
N ASN A 27 -20.22 -16.28 -6.24
CA ASN A 27 -20.11 -17.43 -5.37
C ASN A 27 -18.65 -17.51 -4.87
N ARG A 28 -18.32 -16.79 -3.79
CA ARG A 28 -16.97 -16.70 -3.18
C ARG A 28 -16.48 -18.04 -2.58
N SER A 29 -17.31 -19.08 -2.58
CA SER A 29 -17.10 -20.33 -1.84
C SER A 29 -16.15 -21.36 -2.50
N SER A 30 -15.48 -21.04 -3.61
CA SER A 30 -14.61 -22.01 -4.32
C SER A 30 -13.23 -21.50 -4.75
N ARG A 31 -12.76 -20.37 -4.23
CA ARG A 31 -11.41 -19.89 -4.54
C ARG A 31 -10.37 -20.79 -3.89
N SER A 32 -9.50 -21.41 -4.69
CA SER A 32 -8.36 -22.16 -4.18
C SER A 32 -7.41 -21.20 -3.44
N LEU A 33 -6.62 -21.70 -2.47
CA LEU A 33 -5.56 -20.95 -1.77
C LEU A 33 -4.56 -20.22 -2.70
N ASN A 34 -4.57 -20.49 -4.00
CA ASN A 34 -3.74 -19.84 -5.01
C ASN A 34 -4.41 -18.63 -5.70
N GLU A 35 -5.69 -18.36 -5.45
CA GLU A 35 -6.33 -17.10 -5.86
C GLU A 35 -5.99 -16.05 -4.80
N ARG A 36 -4.94 -15.28 -5.08
CA ARG A 36 -4.44 -14.21 -4.21
C ARG A 36 -5.57 -13.23 -3.89
N SER A 37 -5.65 -12.85 -2.61
CA SER A 37 -6.59 -11.85 -2.11
C SER A 37 -6.55 -10.57 -2.97
N THR A 38 -7.68 -10.14 -3.51
CA THR A 38 -7.79 -8.90 -4.29
C THR A 38 -7.99 -7.69 -3.39
N LEU A 39 -7.30 -6.59 -3.71
CA LEU A 39 -7.35 -5.36 -2.92
C LEU A 39 -7.87 -4.20 -3.78
N CYS A 40 -8.79 -3.42 -3.21
CA CYS A 40 -9.20 -2.12 -3.73
C CYS A 40 -8.49 -1.01 -2.94
N ASN A 41 -7.66 -0.19 -3.60
CA ASN A 41 -6.95 0.91 -2.94
C ASN A 41 -7.69 2.24 -3.12
N LEU A 42 -8.15 2.80 -2.01
CA LEU A 42 -8.74 4.13 -1.90
C LEU A 42 -7.87 5.06 -1.03
N ALA A 43 -6.75 4.57 -0.50
CA ALA A 43 -5.95 5.28 0.48
C ALA A 43 -5.15 6.43 -0.14
N TRP A 44 -4.56 6.20 -1.31
CA TRP A 44 -3.71 7.16 -2.00
C TRP A 44 -3.52 6.77 -3.49
N SER A 45 -3.09 7.73 -4.31
CA SER A 45 -2.58 7.54 -5.68
C SER A 45 -1.72 8.73 -6.09
N ASN A 46 -0.82 8.54 -7.07
CA ASN A 46 -0.07 9.65 -7.68
C ASN A 46 -0.91 10.35 -8.75
N SER A 47 -1.85 9.64 -9.37
CA SER A 47 -2.81 10.19 -10.33
C SER A 47 -3.83 11.13 -9.68
N GLY A 48 -4.12 10.95 -8.38
CA GLY A 48 -5.20 11.62 -7.66
C GLY A 48 -6.58 10.99 -7.87
N HIS A 49 -6.66 9.86 -8.57
CA HIS A 49 -7.91 9.17 -8.93
C HIS A 49 -8.22 7.95 -8.05
N GLN A 50 -7.57 7.79 -6.89
CA GLN A 50 -7.81 6.64 -6.00
C GLN A 50 -9.29 6.48 -5.60
N GLY A 51 -10.03 7.58 -5.49
CA GLY A 51 -11.46 7.56 -5.16
C GLY A 51 -12.34 6.95 -6.26
N GLU A 52 -11.84 6.86 -7.49
CA GLU A 52 -12.56 6.35 -8.65
C GLU A 52 -12.47 4.82 -8.76
N THR A 53 -11.48 4.20 -8.11
CA THR A 53 -11.24 2.74 -8.10
C THR A 53 -12.53 1.94 -7.83
N ASP A 54 -12.85 0.99 -8.72
CA ASP A 54 -13.97 0.06 -8.53
C ASP A 54 -13.59 -1.02 -7.50
N CYS A 55 -14.28 -1.03 -6.36
CA CYS A 55 -14.07 -2.02 -5.31
C CYS A 55 -14.96 -3.28 -5.44
N SER A 56 -15.72 -3.41 -6.53
CA SER A 56 -16.64 -4.53 -6.72
C SER A 56 -15.90 -5.87 -6.73
N GLY A 57 -16.18 -6.71 -5.74
CA GLY A 57 -15.58 -8.05 -5.64
C GLY A 57 -14.15 -8.08 -5.08
N ALA A 58 -13.66 -6.97 -4.51
CA ALA A 58 -12.44 -6.95 -3.72
C ALA A 58 -12.60 -7.78 -2.43
N ASP A 59 -11.54 -8.48 -2.03
CA ASP A 59 -11.45 -9.18 -0.74
C ASP A 59 -11.00 -8.21 0.38
N VAL A 60 -10.26 -7.16 0.02
CA VAL A 60 -9.79 -6.10 0.92
C VAL A 60 -10.12 -4.72 0.35
N VAL A 61 -10.69 -3.83 1.17
CA VAL A 61 -10.79 -2.39 0.85
C VAL A 61 -9.80 -1.63 1.71
N PHE A 62 -8.83 -0.98 1.06
CA PHE A 62 -7.76 -0.23 1.70
C PHE A 62 -8.05 1.27 1.63
N SER A 63 -8.04 1.97 2.77
CA SER A 63 -8.35 3.39 2.81
C SER A 63 -7.48 4.14 3.81
N SER A 64 -7.41 5.46 3.64
CA SER A 64 -6.92 6.34 4.69
C SER A 64 -7.97 6.45 5.80
N VAL A 65 -7.55 6.88 6.98
CA VAL A 65 -8.48 6.94 8.11
C VAL A 65 -9.58 8.01 7.91
N SER A 66 -9.32 9.06 7.13
CA SER A 66 -10.32 10.06 6.74
C SER A 66 -11.31 9.50 5.72
N GLY A 67 -10.86 8.57 4.87
CA GLY A 67 -11.69 7.81 3.94
C GLY A 67 -12.69 6.88 4.61
N ARG A 68 -12.69 6.75 5.95
CA ARG A 68 -13.73 5.99 6.68
C ARG A 68 -15.14 6.46 6.38
N TYR A 69 -15.35 7.72 5.97
CA TYR A 69 -16.68 8.24 5.62
C TYR A 69 -17.08 7.99 4.17
N ASP A 70 -16.18 7.43 3.35
CA ASP A 70 -16.48 7.04 1.98
C ASP A 70 -17.51 5.89 1.97
N SER A 71 -18.48 5.96 1.07
CA SER A 71 -19.55 4.95 1.00
C SER A 71 -19.00 3.56 0.70
N LYS A 72 -17.96 3.43 -0.15
CA LYS A 72 -17.34 2.13 -0.47
C LYS A 72 -16.69 1.51 0.77
N VAL A 73 -16.10 2.33 1.63
CA VAL A 73 -15.50 1.89 2.90
C VAL A 73 -16.58 1.52 3.92
N GLN A 74 -17.64 2.32 4.03
CA GLN A 74 -18.78 2.02 4.92
C GLN A 74 -19.50 0.72 4.51
N ASP A 75 -19.69 0.51 3.21
CA ASP A 75 -20.27 -0.73 2.68
C ASP A 75 -19.40 -1.94 3.03
N ALA A 76 -18.07 -1.81 2.91
CA ALA A 76 -17.12 -2.86 3.28
C ALA A 76 -17.10 -3.13 4.80
N ILE A 77 -17.17 -2.09 5.64
CA ILE A 77 -17.27 -2.25 7.11
C ILE A 77 -18.56 -2.99 7.51
N ALA A 78 -19.64 -2.83 6.74
CA ALA A 78 -20.90 -3.52 6.97
C ALA A 78 -20.95 -4.96 6.42
N ASP A 79 -19.94 -5.38 5.64
CA ASP A 79 -19.84 -6.70 5.03
C ASP A 79 -18.75 -7.54 5.71
N ASP A 80 -19.15 -8.45 6.60
CA ASP A 80 -18.25 -9.37 7.33
C ASP A 80 -17.39 -10.28 6.42
N SER A 81 -17.67 -10.31 5.11
CA SER A 81 -16.90 -11.08 4.13
C SER A 81 -15.81 -10.27 3.42
N VAL A 82 -15.67 -8.98 3.74
CA VAL A 82 -14.65 -8.08 3.20
C VAL A 82 -13.79 -7.56 4.35
N GLU A 83 -12.47 -7.60 4.16
CA GLU A 83 -11.55 -6.98 5.12
C GLU A 83 -11.40 -5.50 4.80
N VAL A 84 -11.28 -4.66 5.83
CA VAL A 84 -11.11 -3.22 5.66
C VAL A 84 -9.80 -2.79 6.31
N MET A 85 -8.88 -2.31 5.48
CA MET A 85 -7.54 -1.93 5.89
C MET A 85 -7.40 -0.42 6.03
N CYS A 86 -6.85 0.03 7.16
CA CYS A 86 -6.53 1.43 7.40
C CYS A 86 -5.05 1.70 7.12
N TYR A 87 -4.75 2.77 6.39
CA TYR A 87 -3.39 3.31 6.27
C TYR A 87 -2.97 4.00 7.58
N ILE A 88 -1.77 3.70 8.07
CA ILE A 88 -1.14 4.36 9.21
C ILE A 88 0.36 4.51 8.97
N SER A 89 0.90 5.73 9.02
CA SER A 89 2.36 5.92 9.13
C SER A 89 2.79 5.55 10.55
N VAL A 90 3.65 4.53 10.69
CA VAL A 90 4.05 4.01 12.01
C VAL A 90 5.43 4.49 12.45
N GLY A 91 6.27 4.97 11.53
CA GLY A 91 7.58 5.52 11.87
C GLY A 91 7.73 7.02 11.66
N THR A 92 6.69 7.70 11.12
CA THR A 92 6.70 9.17 10.97
C THR A 92 5.43 9.84 11.48
N VAL A 93 5.57 11.12 11.86
CA VAL A 93 4.45 12.01 12.20
C VAL A 93 4.43 13.23 11.29
N ASN A 94 3.26 13.59 10.78
CA ASN A 94 3.08 14.83 10.01
C ASN A 94 2.46 15.92 10.91
N PRO A 95 3.16 17.04 11.19
CA PRO A 95 2.64 18.12 12.03
C PRO A 95 1.39 18.81 11.50
N SER A 96 1.17 18.77 10.19
CA SER A 96 -0.01 19.38 9.56
C SER A 96 -1.21 18.44 9.52
N ASN A 97 -0.98 17.15 9.73
CA ASN A 97 -2.02 16.12 9.70
C ASN A 97 -1.66 14.99 10.68
N PRO A 98 -1.73 15.24 12.00
CA PRO A 98 -1.44 14.23 12.99
C PRO A 98 -2.43 13.07 12.87
N ILE A 99 -1.92 11.85 13.03
CA ILE A 99 -2.72 10.63 12.91
C ILE A 99 -3.84 10.68 13.94
N LEU A 100 -5.09 10.68 13.48
CA LEU A 100 -6.28 10.56 14.33
C LEU A 100 -6.32 11.51 15.54
N ASP A 101 -5.84 12.74 15.39
CA ASP A 101 -5.78 13.76 16.45
C ASP A 101 -4.88 13.38 17.65
N PHE A 102 -3.96 12.42 17.48
CA PHE A 102 -2.96 12.08 18.50
C PHE A 102 -1.78 13.06 18.47
N ASP A 103 -2.06 14.32 18.82
CA ASP A 103 -1.06 15.41 18.86
C ASP A 103 0.11 15.09 19.80
N GLU A 104 -0.06 14.17 20.76
CA GLU A 104 1.03 13.72 21.63
C GLU A 104 2.21 13.09 20.85
N LEU A 105 1.97 12.54 19.65
CA LEU A 105 3.03 12.04 18.76
C LEU A 105 3.97 13.16 18.27
N LEU A 106 3.53 14.42 18.25
CA LEU A 106 4.34 15.56 17.82
C LEU A 106 5.49 15.86 18.79
N ASN A 107 5.41 15.37 20.03
CA ASN A 107 6.49 15.49 21.01
C ASN A 107 7.71 14.62 20.68
N TYR A 108 7.54 13.65 19.78
CA TYR A 108 8.56 12.65 19.42
C TYR A 108 9.14 12.86 18.01
N LYS A 109 8.84 13.99 17.38
CA LYS A 109 9.46 14.36 16.09
C LYS A 109 10.99 14.45 16.25
N TRP A 110 11.72 13.83 15.34
CA TRP A 110 13.18 13.82 15.40
C TRP A 110 13.80 14.53 14.20
N VAL A 111 13.88 13.84 13.05
CA VAL A 111 14.47 14.34 11.81
C VAL A 111 13.39 14.43 10.76
N GLN A 112 13.37 15.51 9.99
CA GLN A 112 12.44 15.66 8.88
C GLN A 112 12.70 14.55 7.85
N ASN A 113 11.64 13.90 7.39
CA ASN A 113 11.74 13.01 6.26
C ASN A 113 11.95 13.85 4.98
N GLU A 114 13.05 13.57 4.28
CA GLU A 114 13.47 14.29 3.07
C GLU A 114 12.98 13.61 1.79
N ASP A 115 12.11 12.60 1.89
CA ASP A 115 11.48 11.97 0.74
C ASP A 115 10.72 13.00 -0.11
N ASP A 116 11.01 12.99 -1.42
CA ASP A 116 10.32 13.82 -2.40
C ASP A 116 8.85 13.37 -2.54
N ASN A 117 7.94 14.33 -2.58
CA ASN A 117 6.52 14.10 -2.81
C ASN A 117 6.13 14.08 -4.30
N GLY A 118 7.11 14.06 -5.20
CA GLY A 118 6.93 14.07 -6.65
C GLY A 118 6.51 15.42 -7.23
N ASN A 119 6.38 16.47 -6.39
CA ASN A 119 5.97 17.82 -6.77
C ASN A 119 7.02 18.89 -6.44
N GLY A 120 8.28 18.49 -6.20
CA GLY A 120 9.38 19.40 -5.90
C GLY A 120 9.39 19.91 -4.45
N GLY A 121 8.88 19.10 -3.51
CA GLY A 121 8.90 19.37 -2.08
C GLY A 121 8.88 18.06 -1.27
N TYR A 122 8.87 18.19 0.06
CA TYR A 122 8.84 17.04 0.96
C TYR A 122 7.41 16.67 1.38
N TRP A 123 7.21 15.44 1.82
CA TRP A 123 5.95 14.99 2.46
C TRP A 123 5.65 15.73 3.77
N GLY A 124 6.67 16.33 4.39
CA GLY A 124 6.53 17.19 5.58
C GLY A 124 6.34 16.42 6.88
N ASP A 125 6.57 15.11 6.84
CA ASP A 125 6.61 14.22 7.98
C ASP A 125 8.00 14.18 8.63
N TYR A 126 8.04 13.71 9.88
CA TYR A 126 9.25 13.60 10.70
C TYR A 126 9.35 12.19 11.23
N TRP A 127 10.53 11.59 11.13
CA TRP A 127 10.86 10.33 11.76
C TRP A 127 10.77 10.43 13.28
N TYR A 128 10.42 9.32 13.93
CA TYR A 128 10.60 9.17 15.37
C TYR A 128 12.07 8.90 15.71
N ASN A 129 12.53 9.38 16.86
CA ASN A 129 13.83 8.98 17.39
C ASN A 129 13.75 7.52 17.84
N PRO A 130 14.67 6.64 17.45
CA PRO A 130 14.77 5.27 17.97
C PRO A 130 14.69 5.15 19.51
N ASP A 131 15.27 6.11 20.25
CA ASP A 131 15.23 6.12 21.73
C ASP A 131 13.82 6.33 22.30
N ASP A 132 12.92 6.94 21.52
CA ASP A 132 11.57 7.30 21.94
C ASP A 132 10.52 6.25 21.52
N LEU A 133 10.90 5.26 20.71
CA LEU A 133 9.99 4.23 20.18
C LEU A 133 9.18 3.49 21.25
N PRO A 134 9.70 3.17 22.45
CA PRO A 134 8.88 2.57 23.51
C PRO A 134 7.71 3.45 23.95
N ALA A 135 7.90 4.78 23.99
CA ALA A 135 6.83 5.71 24.33
C ALA A 135 5.86 5.91 23.16
N VAL A 136 6.39 5.97 21.93
CA VAL A 136 5.59 6.02 20.70
C VAL A 136 4.69 4.78 20.58
N LEU A 137 5.21 3.59 20.93
CA LEU A 137 4.46 2.34 20.92
C LEU A 137 3.19 2.43 21.77
N GLU A 138 3.30 2.94 22.99
CA GLU A 138 2.14 3.08 23.89
C GLU A 138 1.08 4.02 23.32
N ILE A 139 1.47 5.02 22.53
CA ILE A 139 0.52 5.91 21.84
C ILE A 139 -0.08 5.21 20.62
N MET A 140 0.73 4.49 19.85
CA MET A 140 0.27 3.77 18.66
C MET A 140 -0.68 2.62 19.01
N LYS A 141 -0.55 2.00 20.19
CA LYS A 141 -1.57 1.08 20.72
C LYS A 141 -2.95 1.74 20.83
N LYS A 142 -3.01 2.98 21.33
CA LYS A 142 -4.27 3.76 21.37
C LYS A 142 -4.78 4.12 19.96
N VAL A 143 -3.87 4.38 19.01
CA VAL A 143 -4.21 4.59 17.60
C VAL A 143 -4.88 3.33 17.04
N LEU A 144 -4.29 2.15 17.27
CA LEU A 144 -4.84 0.85 16.84
C LEU A 144 -6.22 0.58 17.47
N ASP A 145 -6.41 0.89 18.76
CA ASP A 145 -7.73 0.79 19.41
C ASP A 145 -8.76 1.68 18.71
N LYS A 146 -8.40 2.93 18.39
CA LYS A 146 -9.30 3.88 17.71
C LYS A 146 -9.62 3.42 16.29
N VAL A 147 -8.64 2.88 15.56
CA VAL A 147 -8.83 2.29 14.23
C VAL A 147 -9.77 1.09 14.28
N LYS A 148 -9.57 0.17 15.23
CA LYS A 148 -10.49 -0.95 15.47
C LYS A 148 -11.90 -0.46 15.80
N GLY A 149 -12.00 0.58 16.63
CA GLY A 149 -13.28 1.21 17.00
C GLY A 149 -14.02 1.86 15.83
N PHE A 150 -13.35 2.20 14.73
CA PHE A 150 -13.97 2.65 13.49
C PHE A 150 -14.46 1.52 12.58
N GLY A 151 -14.24 0.26 12.95
CA GLY A 151 -14.68 -0.91 12.17
C GLY A 151 -13.63 -1.45 11.20
N PHE A 152 -12.42 -0.90 11.17
CA PHE A 152 -11.33 -1.50 10.40
C PHE A 152 -10.93 -2.86 10.98
N THR A 153 -10.56 -3.79 10.10
CA THR A 153 -10.13 -5.15 10.47
C THR A 153 -8.64 -5.36 10.25
N MET A 154 -8.00 -4.49 9.45
CA MET A 154 -6.57 -4.53 9.17
C MET A 154 -5.92 -3.14 9.23
N VAL A 155 -4.61 -3.10 9.39
CA VAL A 155 -3.78 -1.90 9.28
C VAL A 155 -2.66 -2.14 8.28
N SER A 156 -2.45 -1.22 7.34
CA SER A 156 -1.20 -1.11 6.58
C SER A 156 -0.29 -0.14 7.29
N THR A 157 0.90 -0.60 7.64
CA THR A 157 1.97 0.25 8.14
C THR A 157 2.56 1.04 6.98
N ASP A 158 2.97 2.29 7.18
CA ASP A 158 3.83 3.04 6.27
C ASP A 158 5.01 3.62 7.04
N ASN A 159 6.09 3.93 6.33
CA ASN A 159 7.32 4.49 6.91
C ASN A 159 7.80 3.68 8.12
N ALA A 160 7.80 2.35 8.04
CA ALA A 160 8.13 1.49 9.16
C ALA A 160 9.61 1.58 9.60
N LYS A 161 10.45 2.34 8.88
CA LYS A 161 11.80 2.70 9.31
C LYS A 161 12.27 3.97 8.59
N PRO A 162 13.22 4.75 9.17
CA PRO A 162 13.91 5.80 8.46
C PRO A 162 14.64 5.22 7.25
N SER A 163 14.28 5.67 6.06
CA SER A 163 15.07 5.41 4.86
C SER A 163 15.72 6.71 4.44
N ASP A 164 17.04 6.69 4.24
CA ASP A 164 17.80 7.79 3.68
C ASP A 164 17.87 7.71 2.13
N VAL A 165 17.26 6.70 1.50
CA VAL A 165 17.38 6.51 0.05
C VAL A 165 16.07 6.06 -0.62
N VAL A 166 15.39 7.03 -1.23
CA VAL A 166 14.61 6.85 -2.46
C VAL A 166 15.48 7.35 -3.61
N ALA A 167 16.07 6.46 -4.41
CA ALA A 167 16.98 6.86 -5.49
C ALA A 167 16.41 6.55 -6.88
N GLU A 168 16.52 7.51 -7.80
CA GLU A 168 16.14 7.38 -9.23
C GLU A 168 17.04 6.41 -10.02
N ASN A 169 18.06 5.84 -9.38
CA ASN A 169 19.04 4.99 -10.02
C ASN A 169 19.23 3.69 -9.24
N ASP A 170 18.87 2.62 -9.91
CA ASP A 170 19.20 1.23 -9.67
C ASP A 170 20.50 0.96 -8.88
N SER A 171 21.64 1.47 -9.36
CA SER A 171 22.95 1.24 -8.72
C SER A 171 23.13 1.97 -7.38
N ILE A 172 22.42 3.09 -7.19
CA ILE A 172 22.42 3.86 -5.94
C ILE A 172 21.52 3.17 -4.92
N ALA A 173 20.33 2.72 -5.33
CA ALA A 173 19.42 1.94 -4.48
C ALA A 173 20.10 0.65 -3.97
N ALA A 174 20.79 -0.08 -4.84
CA ALA A 174 21.54 -1.28 -4.47
C ALA A 174 22.67 -1.00 -3.46
N ARG A 175 23.42 0.10 -3.63
CA ARG A 175 24.50 0.49 -2.70
C ARG A 175 23.97 0.97 -1.36
N ALA A 176 22.88 1.73 -1.37
CA ALA A 176 22.22 2.20 -0.16
C ALA A 176 21.77 1.02 0.70
N ARG A 177 21.13 0.03 0.07
CA ARG A 177 20.69 -1.20 0.73
C ARG A 177 21.82 -1.98 1.41
N GLN A 178 23.02 -2.03 0.83
CA GLN A 178 24.16 -2.71 1.47
C GLN A 178 24.65 -2.02 2.76
N ASN A 179 24.33 -0.74 2.95
CA ASN A 179 24.84 0.06 4.07
C ASN A 179 23.75 0.45 5.08
N GLN A 180 22.48 0.18 4.77
CA GLN A 180 21.34 0.50 5.64
C GLN A 180 20.88 -0.75 6.38
N GLU A 181 21.50 -1.01 7.53
CA GLU A 181 20.90 -1.88 8.54
C GLU A 181 19.76 -1.12 9.21
N ILE A 182 18.63 -1.80 9.38
CA ILE A 182 17.54 -1.28 10.21
C ILE A 182 17.98 -1.30 11.67
N ASP A 183 17.69 -0.23 12.40
CA ASP A 183 17.96 -0.18 13.84
C ASP A 183 17.09 -1.21 14.56
N ASP A 184 17.69 -2.10 15.36
CA ASP A 184 17.00 -3.17 16.09
C ASP A 184 15.81 -2.65 16.92
N ARG A 185 15.85 -1.40 17.40
CA ARG A 185 14.74 -0.82 18.16
C ARG A 185 13.48 -0.60 17.30
N TYR A 186 13.63 -0.38 15.99
CA TYR A 186 12.49 -0.39 15.07
C TYR A 186 11.93 -1.79 14.89
N ILE A 187 12.77 -2.83 14.92
CA ILE A 187 12.31 -4.23 14.91
C ILE A 187 11.46 -4.51 16.15
N ASP A 188 12.00 -4.27 17.35
CA ASP A 188 11.29 -4.47 18.63
C ASP A 188 9.97 -3.68 18.67
N TYR A 189 10.00 -2.44 18.17
CA TYR A 189 8.82 -1.59 18.06
C TYR A 189 7.74 -2.18 17.14
N MET A 190 8.12 -2.63 15.95
CA MET A 190 7.18 -3.26 15.01
C MET A 190 6.64 -4.58 15.54
N GLU A 191 7.47 -5.40 16.19
CA GLU A 191 7.03 -6.62 16.88
C GLU A 191 5.96 -6.30 17.93
N GLY A 192 6.20 -5.26 18.75
CA GLY A 192 5.22 -4.80 19.74
C GLY A 192 3.91 -4.28 19.13
N LEU A 193 3.96 -3.65 17.95
CA LEU A 193 2.76 -3.25 17.22
C LEU A 193 1.99 -4.46 16.69
N VAL A 194 2.68 -5.45 16.13
CA VAL A 194 2.08 -6.69 15.63
C VAL A 194 1.41 -7.46 16.75
N GLU A 195 2.12 -7.68 17.86
CA GLU A 195 1.60 -8.38 19.03
C GLU A 195 0.33 -7.69 19.55
N TYR A 196 0.36 -6.37 19.70
CA TYR A 196 -0.80 -5.63 20.18
C TYR A 196 -1.97 -5.68 19.20
N ALA A 197 -1.73 -5.45 17.90
CA ALA A 197 -2.77 -5.53 16.87
C ALA A 197 -3.48 -6.89 16.92
N HIS A 198 -2.71 -7.98 16.94
CA HIS A 198 -3.27 -9.34 17.05
C HIS A 198 -4.05 -9.53 18.36
N SER A 199 -3.58 -8.98 19.48
CA SER A 199 -4.27 -9.08 20.78
C SER A 199 -5.67 -8.47 20.80
N ILE A 200 -5.93 -7.47 19.95
CA ILE A 200 -7.23 -6.81 19.78
C ILE A 200 -7.99 -7.28 18.52
N GLY A 201 -7.49 -8.32 17.84
CA GLY A 201 -8.10 -8.88 16.64
C GLY A 201 -8.03 -7.96 15.43
N LEU A 202 -6.96 -7.18 15.29
CA LEU A 202 -6.57 -6.50 14.05
C LEU A 202 -5.48 -7.31 13.35
N LYS A 203 -5.56 -7.39 12.02
CA LYS A 203 -4.44 -7.81 11.18
C LYS A 203 -3.51 -6.63 10.91
N ILE A 204 -2.24 -6.90 10.63
CA ILE A 204 -1.24 -5.88 10.31
C ILE A 204 -0.41 -6.28 9.09
N VAL A 205 -0.24 -5.33 8.17
CA VAL A 205 0.40 -5.51 6.88
C VAL A 205 1.64 -4.63 6.83
N LEU A 206 2.80 -5.23 6.51
CA LEU A 206 4.05 -4.50 6.38
C LEU A 206 4.19 -3.94 4.96
N LYS A 207 4.44 -2.64 4.87
CA LYS A 207 4.73 -1.97 3.59
C LYS A 207 6.24 -1.89 3.36
N ASN A 208 6.66 -2.17 2.13
CA ASN A 208 8.05 -2.17 1.66
C ASN A 208 8.97 -2.97 2.59
N PRO A 209 8.74 -4.30 2.72
CA PRO A 209 9.42 -5.13 3.71
C PRO A 209 10.91 -5.36 3.39
N SER A 210 11.44 -4.87 2.26
CA SER A 210 12.81 -5.13 1.83
C SER A 210 13.87 -4.69 2.85
N TYR A 211 13.52 -3.75 3.73
CA TYR A 211 14.40 -3.24 4.78
C TYR A 211 14.54 -4.13 6.02
N TYR A 212 13.68 -5.13 6.18
CA TYR A 212 13.67 -6.02 7.34
C TYR A 212 14.44 -7.34 7.07
N ASN A 213 15.19 -7.41 5.97
CA ASN A 213 15.61 -8.65 5.29
C ASN A 213 16.68 -9.47 5.99
N ASN A 214 17.28 -8.90 7.02
CA ASN A 214 18.24 -9.58 7.88
C ASN A 214 17.62 -10.02 9.22
N HIS A 215 16.31 -9.81 9.43
CA HIS A 215 15.59 -10.17 10.66
C HIS A 215 14.47 -11.18 10.33
N ASP A 216 14.25 -12.14 11.22
CA ASP A 216 13.20 -13.15 11.07
C ASP A 216 11.81 -12.56 11.39
N THR A 217 11.36 -11.66 10.52
CA THR A 217 10.09 -10.93 10.66
C THR A 217 9.03 -11.39 9.64
N ALA A 218 9.41 -12.29 8.72
CA ALA A 218 8.54 -12.87 7.70
C ALA A 218 7.33 -13.62 8.32
N GLY A 219 7.47 -14.14 9.54
CA GLY A 219 6.39 -14.81 10.27
C GLY A 219 5.33 -13.86 10.86
N LEU A 220 5.67 -12.59 11.10
CA LEU A 220 4.91 -11.72 12.00
C LEU A 220 3.67 -11.08 11.36
N PHE A 221 3.80 -10.58 10.14
CA PHE A 221 2.76 -9.77 9.48
C PHE A 221 1.71 -10.62 8.77
N ASP A 222 0.48 -10.14 8.64
CA ASP A 222 -0.61 -10.85 7.97
C ASP A 222 -0.60 -10.70 6.44
N GLY A 223 0.25 -9.82 5.92
CA GLY A 223 0.39 -9.56 4.48
C GLY A 223 1.46 -8.49 4.22
N TYR A 224 1.70 -8.22 2.95
CA TYR A 224 2.71 -7.25 2.51
C TYR A 224 2.18 -6.32 1.43
N ILE A 225 2.53 -5.05 1.53
CA ILE A 225 2.39 -4.09 0.45
C ILE A 225 3.78 -3.74 -0.08
N VAL A 226 3.94 -3.68 -1.39
CA VAL A 226 5.15 -3.16 -2.03
C VAL A 226 4.74 -2.07 -2.99
N GLU A 227 5.30 -0.88 -2.85
CA GLU A 227 5.16 0.18 -3.85
C GLU A 227 6.38 0.18 -4.76
N SER A 228 6.16 0.53 -6.02
CA SER A 228 7.25 0.89 -6.93
C SER A 228 8.31 -0.19 -7.12
N LEU A 229 7.92 -1.47 -7.01
CA LEU A 229 8.86 -2.59 -7.11
C LEU A 229 9.68 -2.54 -8.40
N PHE A 230 9.14 -2.03 -9.50
CA PHE A 230 9.89 -1.90 -10.75
C PHE A 230 10.34 -0.47 -11.05
N ASN A 231 9.69 0.56 -10.49
CA ASN A 231 10.04 1.96 -10.74
C ASN A 231 11.22 2.45 -9.90
N TRP A 232 11.27 2.08 -8.61
CA TRP A 232 12.20 2.63 -7.62
C TRP A 232 13.01 1.55 -6.90
N TYR A 233 12.48 0.33 -6.77
CA TYR A 233 13.13 -0.75 -6.01
C TYR A 233 13.36 -2.05 -6.81
N PRO A 234 13.87 -2.01 -8.06
CA PRO A 234 13.99 -3.21 -8.88
C PRO A 234 14.91 -4.29 -8.29
N TYR A 235 15.86 -3.93 -7.41
CA TYR A 235 16.75 -4.87 -6.72
C TYR A 235 16.09 -5.63 -5.58
N ASP A 236 14.96 -5.12 -5.09
CA ASP A 236 14.24 -5.79 -4.02
C ASP A 236 13.49 -7.00 -4.56
N ILE A 237 13.35 -7.14 -5.88
CA ILE A 237 12.72 -8.31 -6.52
C ILE A 237 13.30 -9.64 -6.02
N ASN A 238 14.62 -9.70 -5.87
CA ASN A 238 15.30 -10.90 -5.39
C ASN A 238 14.88 -11.25 -3.95
N LEU A 239 14.56 -10.26 -3.11
CA LEU A 239 14.02 -10.52 -1.76
C LEU A 239 12.64 -11.17 -1.80
N TYR A 240 11.83 -10.80 -2.78
CA TYR A 240 10.48 -11.32 -2.92
C TYR A 240 10.46 -12.69 -3.59
N THR A 241 11.41 -13.00 -4.49
CA THR A 241 11.38 -14.21 -5.32
C THR A 241 12.36 -15.30 -4.90
N THR A 242 13.55 -14.96 -4.37
CA THR A 242 14.65 -15.93 -4.17
C THR A 242 15.51 -15.69 -2.91
N GLY A 243 15.20 -14.65 -2.13
CA GLY A 243 16.07 -14.12 -1.07
C GLY A 243 15.84 -14.73 0.32
N THR A 244 16.47 -14.11 1.33
CA THR A 244 16.57 -14.56 2.74
C THR A 244 15.23 -14.83 3.40
N TYR A 245 14.16 -14.15 2.97
CA TYR A 245 12.81 -14.38 3.50
C TYR A 245 12.22 -15.72 3.04
N GLY A 246 12.82 -16.42 2.09
CA GLY A 246 12.07 -17.31 1.22
C GLY A 246 11.19 -16.49 0.28
N ASN A 247 10.74 -17.10 -0.81
CA ASN A 247 9.87 -16.43 -1.76
C ASN A 247 8.62 -15.90 -1.02
N LEU A 248 8.51 -14.57 -0.83
CA LEU A 248 7.39 -13.94 -0.12
C LEU A 248 6.05 -14.30 -0.77
N PHE A 249 6.07 -14.62 -2.07
CA PHE A 249 4.92 -15.12 -2.80
C PHE A 249 4.57 -16.60 -2.52
N GLU A 250 5.45 -17.37 -1.89
CA GLU A 250 5.25 -18.77 -1.50
C GLU A 250 4.92 -18.96 -0.02
N GLN A 251 5.03 -17.90 0.81
CA GLN A 251 4.77 -17.97 2.25
C GLN A 251 3.27 -18.04 2.63
N GLY A 252 2.36 -18.12 1.65
CA GLY A 252 0.92 -18.22 1.90
C GLY A 252 0.26 -16.94 2.41
N LYS A 253 1.01 -15.82 2.48
CA LYS A 253 0.51 -14.51 2.86
C LYS A 253 0.20 -13.66 1.61
N PRO A 254 -0.82 -12.80 1.63
CA PRO A 254 -1.09 -11.90 0.52
C PRO A 254 0.03 -10.88 0.34
N VAL A 255 0.37 -10.61 -0.92
CA VAL A 255 1.32 -9.57 -1.33
C VAL A 255 0.64 -8.71 -2.39
N TRP A 256 0.49 -7.41 -2.13
CA TRP A 256 -0.09 -6.44 -3.04
C TRP A 256 0.99 -5.48 -3.52
N ILE A 257 1.19 -5.42 -4.84
CA ILE A 257 2.27 -4.64 -5.45
C ILE A 257 1.66 -3.48 -6.22
N PHE A 258 1.90 -2.25 -5.80
CA PHE A 258 1.46 -1.03 -6.48
C PHE A 258 2.56 -0.49 -7.40
N GLN A 259 2.18 -0.04 -8.58
CA GLN A 259 3.10 0.45 -9.61
C GLN A 259 2.58 1.71 -10.27
N TYR A 260 3.51 2.55 -10.73
CA TYR A 260 3.21 3.84 -11.32
C TYR A 260 3.77 3.89 -12.74
N SER A 261 2.89 3.78 -13.73
CA SER A 261 3.32 3.81 -15.13
C SER A 261 3.97 5.15 -15.49
N GLY A 262 4.99 5.10 -16.34
CA GLY A 262 5.74 6.28 -16.82
C GLY A 262 6.68 6.90 -15.80
N THR A 263 6.71 6.40 -14.56
CA THR A 263 7.64 6.85 -13.53
C THR A 263 8.99 6.16 -13.71
N ASN A 264 10.09 6.94 -13.62
CA ASN A 264 11.47 6.48 -13.84
C ASN A 264 11.69 5.71 -15.16
N GLY A 265 10.98 6.10 -16.22
CA GLY A 265 11.14 5.51 -17.55
C GLY A 265 10.60 4.09 -17.69
N VAL A 266 9.79 3.60 -16.74
CA VAL A 266 9.09 2.31 -16.83
C VAL A 266 7.68 2.54 -17.38
N ASP A 267 7.50 2.30 -18.68
CA ASP A 267 6.17 2.27 -19.31
C ASP A 267 5.46 0.93 -19.11
N ASP A 268 4.19 0.85 -19.54
CA ASP A 268 3.36 -0.35 -19.39
C ASP A 268 3.96 -1.59 -20.07
N GLU A 269 4.58 -1.41 -21.25
CA GLU A 269 5.22 -2.51 -21.98
C GLU A 269 6.42 -3.06 -21.19
N THR A 270 7.27 -2.16 -20.70
CA THR A 270 8.44 -2.48 -19.88
C THR A 270 8.02 -3.15 -18.59
N LEU A 271 6.99 -2.62 -17.92
CA LEU A 271 6.42 -3.21 -16.71
C LEU A 271 5.93 -4.64 -16.95
N GLN A 272 5.17 -4.88 -18.03
CA GLN A 272 4.69 -6.20 -18.40
C GLN A 272 5.83 -7.19 -18.66
N LYS A 273 6.88 -6.74 -19.37
CA LYS A 273 8.09 -7.55 -19.59
C LYS A 273 8.75 -7.92 -18.26
N ARG A 274 8.96 -6.94 -17.37
CA ARG A 274 9.54 -7.15 -16.03
C ARG A 274 8.69 -8.10 -15.18
N MET A 275 7.37 -7.92 -15.15
CA MET A 275 6.47 -8.83 -14.44
C MET A 275 6.63 -10.28 -14.92
N ARG A 276 6.59 -10.53 -16.24
CA ARG A 276 6.73 -11.88 -16.81
C ARG A 276 8.10 -12.48 -16.57
N CYS A 277 9.15 -11.67 -16.63
CA CYS A 277 10.51 -12.10 -16.31
C CYS A 277 10.63 -12.47 -14.84
N GLU A 278 10.16 -11.62 -13.95
CA GLU A 278 10.32 -11.78 -12.50
C GLU A 278 9.22 -12.63 -11.83
N GLN A 279 8.34 -13.21 -12.64
CA GLN A 279 7.26 -14.09 -12.18
C GLN A 279 6.33 -13.43 -11.14
N VAL A 280 6.20 -12.10 -11.18
CA VAL A 280 5.25 -11.32 -10.38
C VAL A 280 3.86 -11.37 -11.03
N PRO A 281 2.88 -12.11 -10.48
CA PRO A 281 1.65 -12.43 -11.22
C PRO A 281 0.61 -11.33 -11.21
N THR A 282 0.66 -10.39 -10.26
CA THR A 282 -0.30 -9.28 -10.20
C THR A 282 0.39 -8.04 -9.64
N VAL A 283 0.10 -6.92 -10.28
CA VAL A 283 0.38 -5.57 -9.78
C VAL A 283 -0.90 -4.74 -9.87
N TYR A 284 -0.98 -3.67 -9.10
CA TYR A 284 -2.02 -2.66 -9.14
C TYR A 284 -1.42 -1.42 -9.78
N LEU A 285 -1.95 -1.04 -10.94
CA LEU A 285 -1.51 0.12 -11.70
C LEU A 285 -2.29 1.36 -11.31
N ASP A 286 -1.59 2.46 -11.08
CA ASP A 286 -2.21 3.77 -10.92
C ASP A 286 -2.64 4.34 -12.29
N THR A 287 -3.92 4.62 -12.46
CA THR A 287 -4.52 5.07 -13.73
C THR A 287 -5.46 6.27 -13.53
N SER A 288 -5.97 6.84 -14.62
CA SER A 288 -6.99 7.89 -14.56
C SER A 288 -8.36 7.42 -14.07
N ASP A 289 -8.61 6.11 -14.00
CA ASP A 289 -9.86 5.53 -13.50
C ASP A 289 -9.68 4.93 -12.09
N GLY A 290 -8.57 5.27 -11.42
CA GLY A 290 -8.14 4.70 -10.14
C GLY A 290 -7.19 3.51 -10.32
N TRP A 291 -7.18 2.59 -9.36
CA TRP A 291 -6.27 1.43 -9.38
C TRP A 291 -6.80 0.28 -10.23
N GLU A 292 -6.01 -0.17 -11.20
CA GLU A 292 -6.33 -1.32 -12.04
C GLU A 292 -5.44 -2.53 -11.70
N ALA A 293 -6.06 -3.67 -11.40
CA ALA A 293 -5.32 -4.91 -11.19
C ALA A 293 -4.85 -5.48 -12.53
N LEU A 294 -3.55 -5.40 -12.77
CA LEU A 294 -2.90 -5.98 -13.93
C LEU A 294 -2.35 -7.35 -13.57
N SER A 295 -2.93 -8.40 -14.16
CA SER A 295 -2.40 -9.77 -14.02
C SER A 295 -1.39 -10.07 -15.12
N GLN A 296 -0.44 -10.97 -14.85
CA GLN A 296 0.45 -11.48 -15.89
C GLN A 296 -0.33 -12.12 -17.03
N TRP A 297 0.05 -11.77 -18.27
CA TRP A 297 -0.55 -12.33 -19.46
C TRP A 297 -0.02 -13.74 -19.73
N SER A 298 -0.54 -14.75 -19.02
CA SER A 298 -0.55 -16.21 -19.29
C SER A 298 0.76 -16.96 -19.60
N LYS A 299 1.88 -16.30 -19.94
CA LYS A 299 3.15 -16.96 -20.24
C LYS A 299 4.29 -16.24 -19.54
N THR A 300 4.88 -16.90 -18.55
CA THR A 300 6.17 -16.54 -17.96
C THR A 300 7.25 -16.58 -19.04
N MET A 301 8.19 -15.63 -19.00
CA MET A 301 9.32 -15.64 -19.93
C MET A 301 10.42 -16.56 -19.39
N THR A 302 11.11 -17.25 -20.29
CA THR A 302 12.35 -17.97 -19.99
C THR A 302 13.49 -16.98 -19.72
N ASN A 303 14.55 -17.43 -19.03
CA ASN A 303 15.73 -16.60 -18.80
C ASN A 303 16.36 -16.09 -20.11
N ASP A 304 16.34 -16.90 -21.17
CA ASP A 304 16.86 -16.51 -22.48
C ASP A 304 15.98 -15.43 -23.12
N GLU A 305 14.64 -15.59 -23.09
CA GLU A 305 13.69 -14.57 -23.57
C GLU A 305 13.86 -13.24 -22.79
N CYS A 306 14.11 -13.30 -21.47
CA CYS A 306 14.35 -12.10 -20.67
C CYS A 306 15.65 -11.39 -21.05
N ARG A 307 16.73 -12.15 -21.26
CA ARG A 307 18.02 -11.59 -21.68
C ARG A 307 17.94 -10.96 -23.08
N ASP A 308 17.22 -11.58 -24.00
CA ASP A 308 17.04 -11.07 -25.37
C ASP A 308 16.24 -9.75 -25.39
N GLU A 309 15.34 -9.55 -24.42
CA GLU A 309 14.60 -8.30 -24.19
C GLU A 309 15.39 -7.27 -23.36
N GLY A 310 16.67 -7.54 -23.06
CA GLY A 310 17.53 -6.65 -22.26
C GLY A 310 17.20 -6.62 -20.75
N MET A 311 16.40 -7.57 -20.27
CA MET A 311 16.03 -7.74 -18.85
C MET A 311 16.98 -8.76 -18.19
N ASP A 312 18.29 -8.48 -18.22
CA ASP A 312 19.29 -9.41 -17.71
C ASP A 312 19.25 -9.48 -16.17
N ARG A 313 18.79 -10.62 -15.66
CA ARG A 313 18.75 -10.95 -14.23
C ARG A 313 20.12 -10.94 -13.55
N SER A 314 21.21 -11.07 -14.31
CA SER A 314 22.57 -11.14 -13.75
C SER A 314 23.14 -9.80 -13.28
N LEU A 315 22.44 -8.70 -13.55
CA LEU A 315 22.80 -7.37 -13.07
C LEU A 315 22.22 -7.05 -11.68
N TYR A 316 21.40 -7.94 -11.09
CA TYR A 316 20.66 -7.70 -9.85
C TYR A 316 21.08 -8.64 -8.71
#